data_AF-A0A2E2N9Q0-F1
#
_entry.id   AF-A0A2E2N9Q0-F1
#
_cell.length_a   1.000
_cell.length_b   1.000
_cell.length_c   1.000
_cell.angle_alpha   90.00
_cell.angle_beta   90.00
_cell.angle_gamma   90.00
#
_symmetry.space_group_name_H-M   'P 1'
#
loop_
_entity.id
_entity.type
_entity.pdbx_description
1 polymer ?
#
loop_
_entity_poly.entity_id
_entity_poly.type
_entity_poly.pdbx_seq_one_letter_code
_entity_poly.pdbx_strand_id
1 'polypeptide(L)' 'MHYPRRTSRIKKIRKSGFRARMKTRSGRKILNRRRRVGRKLTSV' A
#
# COMPACT_ATOMS: atom_id res chain seq x y z
N MET A 1 -19.53 -4.77 15.18
CA MET A 1 -18.49 -3.93 14.52
C MET A 1 -18.95 -2.47 14.58
N HIS A 2 -18.37 -1.67 15.48
CA HIS A 2 -18.90 -0.34 15.86
C HIS A 2 -18.64 0.79 14.84
N TYR A 3 -17.89 0.57 13.75
CA TYR A 3 -17.82 1.54 12.64
C TYR A 3 -17.86 0.85 11.27
N PRO A 4 -18.77 1.26 10.37
CA PRO A 4 -18.85 0.67 9.05
C PRO A 4 -17.60 1.02 8.24
N ARG A 5 -16.77 0.01 7.93
CA ARG A 5 -15.65 0.19 7.02
C ARG A 5 -16.16 0.11 5.57
N ARG A 6 -16.10 1.22 4.84
CA ARG A 6 -16.40 1.22 3.39
C ARG A 6 -15.32 0.44 2.63
N THR A 7 -15.69 -0.71 2.07
CA THR A 7 -14.79 -1.63 1.34
C THR A 7 -14.71 -1.28 -0.16
N SER A 8 -14.25 -0.07 -0.49
CA SER A 8 -14.01 0.28 -1.90
C SER A 8 -12.65 -0.25 -2.38
N ARG A 9 -12.66 -1.27 -3.25
CA ARG A 9 -11.46 -1.85 -3.87
C ARG A 9 -10.68 -0.79 -4.67
N ILE A 10 -11.38 0.05 -5.43
CA ILE A 10 -10.78 1.14 -6.20
C ILE A 10 -10.05 2.13 -5.29
N LYS A 11 -10.68 2.55 -4.19
CA LYS A 11 -10.06 3.46 -3.21
C LYS A 11 -8.81 2.84 -2.57
N LYS A 12 -8.87 1.54 -2.24
CA LYS A 12 -7.73 0.79 -1.67
C LYS A 12 -6.52 0.82 -2.59
N ILE A 13 -6.72 0.48 -3.87
CA ILE A 13 -5.65 0.43 -4.88
C ILE A 13 -5.10 1.83 -5.16
N ARG A 14 -5.95 2.85 -5.31
CA ARG A 14 -5.48 4.24 -5.54
C ARG A 14 -4.66 4.78 -4.37
N LYS A 15 -5.03 4.45 -3.12
CA LYS A 15 -4.35 4.96 -1.91
C LYS A 15 -3.08 4.18 -1.58
N SER A 16 -3.10 2.86 -1.68
CA SER A 16 -2.03 1.99 -1.15
C SER A 16 -1.40 1.05 -2.18
N GLY A 17 -1.85 1.09 -3.43
CA GLY A 17 -1.38 0.26 -4.52
C GLY A 17 0.12 0.42 -4.82
N PHE A 18 0.70 -0.55 -5.54
CA PHE A 18 2.12 -0.52 -5.95
C PHE A 18 2.49 0.80 -6.62
N ARG A 19 1.71 1.17 -7.64
CA ARG A 19 1.90 2.38 -8.44
C ARG A 19 1.81 3.64 -7.59
N ALA A 20 0.89 3.68 -6.61
CA ALA A 20 0.78 4.79 -5.68
C ALA A 20 2.03 4.93 -4.79
N ARG A 21 2.61 3.81 -4.34
CA ARG A 21 3.87 3.80 -3.58
C ARG A 21 5.08 4.18 -4.43
N MET A 22 5.10 3.79 -5.70
CA MET A 22 6.21 4.12 -6.61
C MET A 22 6.23 5.60 -7.01
N LYS A 23 5.08 6.28 -7.02
CA LYS A 23 4.97 7.70 -7.40
C LYS A 23 5.80 8.63 -6.49
N THR A 24 5.87 8.37 -5.19
CA THR A 24 6.52 9.27 -4.22
C THR A 24 7.84 8.69 -3.68
N ARG A 25 8.76 9.58 -3.29
CA ARG A 25 10.04 9.18 -2.65
C ARG A 25 9.80 8.39 -1.36
N SER A 26 8.86 8.82 -0.53
CA SER A 26 8.50 8.14 0.72
C SER A 26 7.88 6.76 0.48
N GLY A 27 7.03 6.63 -0.55
CA GLY A 27 6.44 5.34 -0.92
C GLY A 27 7.49 4.33 -1.40
N ARG A 28 8.49 4.77 -2.17
CA ARG A 28 9.65 3.95 -2.55
C ARG A 28 10.46 3.50 -1.33
N LYS A 29 10.69 4.38 -0.34
CA LYS A 29 11.34 4.01 0.94
C LYS A 29 10.58 2.91 1.68
N ILE A 30 9.25 2.98 1.72
CA ILE A 30 8.40 1.95 2.36
C ILE A 30 8.59 0.59 1.68
N LEU A 31 8.60 0.56 0.34
CA LEU A 31 8.82 -0.68 -0.40
C LEU A 31 10.22 -1.25 -0.15
N ASN A 32 11.24 -0.40 -0.13
CA ASN A 32 12.62 -0.82 0.15
C ASN A 32 12.77 -1.40 1.56
N ARG A 33 12.10 -0.81 2.57
CA ARG A 33 12.06 -1.39 3.92
C ARG A 33 11.37 -2.77 3.93
N ARG A 34 10.26 -2.93 3.21
CA ARG A 34 9.56 -4.22 3.10
C ARG A 34 10.44 -5.28 2.43
N ARG A 35 11.18 -4.91 1.38
CA ARG A 35 12.17 -5.77 0.72
C ARG A 35 13.26 -6.22 1.69
N ARG A 36 13.83 -5.29 2.46
CA ARG A 36 14.90 -5.58 3.44
C ARG A 36 14.46 -6.62 4.48
N VAL A 37 13.20 -6.57 4.92
CA VAL A 37 12.64 -7.49 5.92
C VAL A 37 12.08 -8.77 5.27
N GLY A 38 12.21 -8.95 3.95
CA GLY A 38 11.69 -10.13 3.25
C GLY A 38 10.16 -10.20 3.15
N ARG A 39 9.45 -9.08 3.37
CA ARG A 39 7.97 -9.06 3.29
C ARG A 39 7.52 -9.12 1.84
N LYS A 40 6.52 -9.98 1.56
CA LYS A 40 5.85 -10.00 0.26
C LYS A 40 5.37 -8.59 -0.10
N LEU A 41 5.70 -8.16 -1.32
CA LEU A 41 5.31 -6.87 -1.89
C LEU A 41 3.89 -6.93 -2.46
N THR A 42 2.95 -7.50 -1.70
CA THR A 42 1.52 -7.35 -2.00
C THR A 42 1.12 -5.93 -1.62
N SER A 43 1.40 -4.97 -2.48
CA SER A 43 0.86 -3.62 -2.36
C SER A 43 -0.58 -3.59 -2.87
N VAL A 44 -1.41 -4.44 -2.26
CA VAL A 44 -2.87 -4.53 -2.39
C VAL A 44 -3.42 -4.95 -1.03
#